data_AF-A0A2N3J513-F1
#
_entry.id   AF-A0A2N3J513-F1
#
_cell.length_a   1.000
_cell.length_b   1.000
_cell.length_c   1.000
_cell.angle_alpha   90.00
_cell.angle_beta   90.00
_cell.angle_gamma   90.00
#
_symmetry.space_group_name_H-M   'P 1'
#
loop_
_entity.id
_entity.type
_entity.pdbx_description
1 polymer ?
#
loop_
_entity_poly.entity_id
_entity_poly.type
_entity_poly.pdbx_seq_one_letter_code
_entity_poly.pdbx_strand_id
1 'polypeptide(L)'
;MQQTTKRQGAKEVTASYLDQRIAQFRAEHDKMMAIDNELQALREQRKNLIERIQQATDRREALRQERVNQLVHGEPDLESSGEYRELCELIEAAQAAISQSEQQEKQLILPLDDAHKAVSMSRAFVVSGYAKELEDELPAIIKALKPKLADLAAITHAKGCTTDRQAALGWARTELLKALDQAMVNHQVAAEENQSAAYQALTMPTIPRTSDLLTQCDSPGKRQRLMKELNA
;
A
#
# COMPACT_ATOMS: atom_id res chain seq x y z
N MET A 1 48.46 -33.70 -26.57
CA MET A 1 48.61 -32.76 -25.45
C MET A 1 47.92 -31.46 -25.84
N GLN A 2 46.66 -31.35 -25.42
CA GLN A 2 46.16 -30.44 -24.38
C GLN A 2 45.59 -29.15 -24.99
N GLN A 3 44.30 -29.26 -25.32
CA GLN A 3 43.36 -28.16 -25.42
C GLN A 3 43.31 -27.44 -24.06
N THR A 4 43.62 -26.16 -24.02
CA THR A 4 43.31 -25.32 -22.86
C THR A 4 41.98 -24.63 -23.11
N THR A 5 40.92 -25.30 -22.68
CA THR A 5 39.58 -24.74 -22.55
C THR A 5 39.63 -23.68 -21.43
N LYS A 6 39.64 -22.40 -21.80
CA LYS A 6 39.37 -21.32 -20.83
C LYS A 6 37.89 -21.39 -20.46
N ARG A 7 37.60 -22.04 -19.33
CA ARG A 7 36.33 -21.90 -18.61
C ARG A 7 36.16 -20.41 -18.30
N GLN A 8 35.22 -19.76 -18.99
CA GLN A 8 34.66 -18.49 -18.55
C GLN A 8 33.99 -18.75 -17.20
N GLY A 9 34.67 -18.36 -16.13
CA GLY A 9 34.06 -18.28 -14.81
C GLY A 9 32.88 -17.33 -14.89
N ALA A 10 31.69 -17.84 -14.56
CA ALA A 10 30.53 -17.02 -14.30
C ALA A 10 30.95 -15.94 -13.29
N LYS A 11 30.96 -14.68 -13.71
CA LYS A 11 30.91 -13.58 -12.76
C LYS A 11 29.53 -13.67 -12.13
N GLU A 12 29.44 -14.16 -10.91
CA GLU A 12 28.29 -13.89 -10.06
C GLU A 12 28.15 -12.37 -10.03
N VAL A 13 27.16 -11.85 -10.76
CA VAL A 13 26.80 -10.44 -10.71
C VAL A 13 26.16 -10.27 -9.35
N THR A 14 26.96 -9.93 -8.34
CA THR A 14 26.45 -9.52 -7.04
C THR A 14 25.54 -8.32 -7.28
N ALA A 15 24.25 -8.49 -7.00
CA ALA A 15 23.24 -7.44 -7.13
C ALA A 15 23.73 -6.15 -6.44
N SER A 16 23.49 -4.99 -7.08
CA SER A 16 23.85 -3.69 -6.49
C SER A 16 23.30 -3.59 -5.07
N TYR A 17 23.95 -2.83 -4.20
CA TYR A 17 23.41 -2.56 -2.87
C TYR A 17 21.96 -2.04 -2.95
N LEU A 18 21.64 -1.24 -3.97
CA LEU A 18 20.26 -0.77 -4.21
C LEU A 18 19.32 -1.92 -4.59
N ASP A 19 19.74 -2.82 -5.49
CA ASP A 19 18.94 -3.99 -5.89
C ASP A 19 18.58 -4.88 -4.69
N GLN A 20 19.52 -5.05 -3.76
CA GLN A 20 19.29 -5.79 -2.51
C GLN A 20 18.25 -5.09 -1.63
N ARG A 21 18.31 -3.75 -1.52
CA ARG A 21 17.31 -2.97 -0.77
C ARG A 21 15.94 -2.98 -1.43
N ILE A 22 15.88 -2.96 -2.76
CA ILE A 22 14.63 -3.10 -3.52
C ILE A 22 14.00 -4.47 -3.26
N ALA A 23 14.80 -5.54 -3.32
CA ALA A 23 14.31 -6.89 -3.05
C ALA A 23 13.79 -7.03 -1.61
N GLN A 24 14.49 -6.46 -0.63
CA GLN A 24 14.04 -6.43 0.77
C GLN A 24 12.73 -5.65 0.92
N PHE A 25 12.63 -4.46 0.30
CA PHE A 25 11.39 -3.68 0.33
C PHE A 25 10.21 -4.46 -0.25
N ARG A 26 10.38 -5.10 -1.41
CA ARG A 26 9.33 -5.91 -2.05
C ARG A 26 8.89 -7.06 -1.15
N ALA A 27 9.84 -7.77 -0.54
CA ALA A 27 9.51 -8.87 0.37
C ALA A 27 8.75 -8.39 1.62
N GLU A 28 9.11 -7.25 2.22
CA GLU A 28 8.35 -6.69 3.34
C GLU A 28 6.98 -6.16 2.92
N HIS A 29 6.88 -5.60 1.71
CA HIS A 29 5.61 -5.15 1.15
C HIS A 29 4.66 -6.33 0.91
N ASP A 30 5.14 -7.42 0.32
CA ASP A 30 4.36 -8.63 0.07
C ASP A 30 3.82 -9.23 1.39
N LYS A 31 4.63 -9.24 2.46
CA LYS A 31 4.18 -9.67 3.80
C LYS A 31 3.05 -8.79 4.34
N MET A 32 3.21 -7.46 4.23
CA MET A 32 2.19 -6.52 4.67
C MET A 32 0.87 -6.72 3.92
N MET A 33 0.95 -6.90 2.59
CA MET A 33 -0.23 -7.17 1.75
C MET A 33 -0.88 -8.52 2.08
N ALA A 34 -0.09 -9.55 2.40
CA ALA A 34 -0.64 -10.84 2.80
C ALA A 34 -1.50 -10.74 4.08
N ILE A 35 -1.01 -10.01 5.09
CA ILE A 35 -1.74 -9.77 6.34
C ILE A 35 -3.00 -8.94 6.08
N ASP A 36 -2.92 -7.91 5.24
CA ASP A 36 -4.09 -7.09 4.90
C ASP A 36 -5.15 -7.89 4.14
N ASN A 37 -4.74 -8.73 3.18
CA ASN A 37 -5.65 -9.62 2.46
C ASN A 37 -6.35 -10.61 3.40
N GLU A 38 -5.63 -11.15 4.39
CA GLU A 38 -6.21 -12.03 5.41
C GLU A 38 -7.25 -11.29 6.27
N LEU A 39 -6.95 -10.05 6.70
CA LEU A 39 -7.88 -9.21 7.42
C LEU A 39 -9.14 -8.87 6.60
N GLN A 40 -8.97 -8.55 5.32
CA GLN A 40 -10.10 -8.31 4.42
C GLN A 40 -10.97 -9.57 4.26
N ALA A 41 -10.35 -10.74 4.11
CA ALA A 41 -11.08 -12.01 4.03
C ALA A 41 -11.87 -12.31 5.30
N LEU A 42 -11.29 -12.11 6.49
CA LEU A 42 -11.98 -12.26 7.77
C LEU A 42 -13.18 -11.32 7.90
N ARG A 43 -13.01 -10.05 7.50
CA ARG A 43 -14.09 -9.04 7.52
C ARG A 43 -15.23 -9.41 6.59
N GLU A 44 -14.92 -9.88 5.38
CA GLU A 44 -15.94 -10.31 4.41
C GLU A 44 -16.66 -11.58 4.89
N GLN A 45 -15.95 -12.54 5.47
CA GLN A 45 -16.56 -13.73 6.08
C GLN A 45 -17.55 -13.36 7.18
N ARG A 46 -17.19 -12.44 8.08
CA ARG A 46 -18.11 -11.98 9.14
C ARG A 46 -19.33 -11.26 8.59
N LYS A 47 -19.16 -10.41 7.57
CA LYS A 47 -20.29 -9.75 6.91
C LYS A 47 -21.29 -10.79 6.38
N ASN A 48 -20.80 -11.81 5.68
CA ASN A 48 -21.63 -12.91 5.17
C ASN A 48 -22.28 -13.72 6.29
N LEU A 49 -21.58 -13.99 7.39
CA LEU A 49 -22.15 -14.68 8.56
C LEU A 49 -23.24 -13.86 9.25
N ILE A 50 -23.06 -12.54 9.38
CA ILE A 50 -24.06 -11.64 9.96
C ILE A 50 -25.35 -11.66 9.10
N GLU A 51 -25.22 -11.58 7.78
CA GLU A 51 -26.36 -11.67 6.87
C GLU A 51 -27.10 -13.02 7.01
N ARG A 52 -26.36 -14.13 7.10
CA ARG A 52 -26.94 -15.47 7.31
C ARG A 52 -27.62 -15.62 8.67
N ILE A 53 -27.04 -15.07 9.74
CA ILE A 53 -27.66 -15.06 11.07
C ILE A 53 -28.97 -14.29 11.02
N GLN A 54 -29.01 -13.14 10.34
CA GLN A 54 -30.23 -12.36 10.21
C GLN A 54 -31.33 -13.17 9.52
N GLN A 55 -31.03 -13.77 8.35
CA GLN A 55 -31.98 -14.62 7.62
C GLN A 55 -32.48 -15.80 8.46
N ALA A 56 -31.57 -16.49 9.16
CA ALA A 56 -31.93 -17.61 10.04
C ALA A 56 -32.78 -17.16 11.24
N THR A 57 -32.50 -15.98 11.79
CA THR A 57 -33.25 -15.40 12.90
C THR A 57 -34.67 -15.02 12.46
N ASP A 58 -34.81 -14.42 11.27
CA ASP A 58 -36.10 -14.06 10.70
C ASP A 58 -36.95 -15.30 10.41
N ARG A 59 -36.36 -16.35 9.83
CA ARG A 59 -37.05 -17.64 9.60
C ARG A 59 -37.44 -18.31 10.91
N ARG A 60 -36.57 -18.30 11.91
CA ARG A 60 -36.85 -18.85 13.24
C ARG A 60 -38.02 -18.13 13.91
N GLU A 61 -38.09 -16.80 13.82
CA GLU A 61 -39.21 -16.04 14.37
C GLU A 61 -40.50 -16.28 13.59
N ALA A 62 -40.45 -16.45 12.26
CA ALA A 62 -41.61 -16.86 11.48
C ALA A 62 -42.16 -18.24 11.93
N LEU A 63 -41.29 -19.25 12.08
CA LEU A 63 -41.66 -20.56 12.61
C LEU A 63 -42.24 -20.48 14.02
N ARG A 64 -41.70 -19.57 14.86
CA ARG A 64 -42.24 -19.32 16.20
C ARG A 64 -43.67 -18.79 16.12
N GLN A 65 -43.94 -17.81 15.26
CA GLN A 65 -45.28 -17.25 15.08
C GLN A 65 -46.25 -18.28 14.47
N GLU A 66 -45.80 -19.07 13.49
CA GLU A 66 -46.58 -20.19 12.94
C GLU A 66 -46.97 -21.19 14.03
N ARG A 67 -46.04 -21.55 14.92
CA ARG A 67 -46.31 -22.45 16.05
C ARG A 67 -47.29 -21.83 17.06
N VAL A 68 -47.18 -20.53 17.34
CA VAL A 68 -48.16 -19.82 18.18
C VAL A 68 -49.55 -19.90 17.56
N ASN A 69 -49.68 -19.68 16.24
CA ASN A 69 -50.95 -19.80 15.53
C ASN A 69 -51.51 -21.23 15.54
N GLN A 70 -50.66 -22.25 15.34
CA GLN A 70 -51.05 -23.67 15.41
C GLN A 70 -51.56 -24.06 16.82
N LEU A 71 -50.95 -23.53 17.88
CA LEU A 71 -51.43 -23.77 19.25
C LEU A 71 -52.81 -23.14 19.53
N VAL A 72 -53.16 -22.07 18.81
CA VAL A 72 -54.47 -21.39 18.92
C VAL A 72 -55.55 -22.06 18.05
N HIS A 73 -55.18 -22.66 16.91
CA HIS A 73 -56.13 -23.15 15.90
C HIS A 73 -56.15 -24.67 15.66
N GLY A 74 -55.21 -25.44 16.22
CA GLY A 74 -55.21 -26.91 16.25
C GLY A 74 -54.29 -27.60 15.24
N GLU A 75 -53.67 -28.70 15.72
CA GLU A 75 -52.63 -29.60 15.18
C GLU A 75 -51.19 -29.04 15.01
N PRO A 76 -50.20 -29.54 15.81
CA PRO A 76 -48.80 -29.14 15.72
C PRO A 76 -48.04 -29.90 14.62
N ASP A 77 -47.24 -29.18 13.84
CA ASP A 77 -46.35 -29.75 12.82
C ASP A 77 -44.96 -30.11 13.39
N LEU A 78 -44.55 -31.38 13.25
CA LEU A 78 -43.27 -31.91 13.75
C LEU A 78 -42.08 -31.46 12.89
N GLU A 79 -42.27 -31.22 11.59
CA GLU A 79 -41.19 -30.79 10.68
C GLU A 79 -40.73 -29.37 11.01
N SER A 80 -41.69 -28.47 11.30
CA SER A 80 -41.42 -27.11 11.79
C SER A 80 -40.58 -27.09 13.08
N SER A 81 -40.75 -28.08 13.96
CA SER A 81 -40.00 -28.18 15.22
C SER A 81 -38.57 -28.68 15.00
N GLY A 82 -38.33 -29.49 13.96
CA GLY A 82 -37.00 -29.90 13.54
C GLY A 82 -36.22 -28.71 12.98
N GLU A 83 -36.80 -28.02 12.00
CA GLU A 83 -36.22 -26.82 11.37
C GLU A 83 -35.90 -25.73 12.41
N TYR A 84 -36.79 -25.49 13.38
CA TYR A 84 -36.55 -24.52 14.45
C TYR A 84 -35.30 -24.84 15.29
N ARG A 85 -35.07 -26.11 15.62
CA ARG A 85 -33.89 -26.54 16.40
C ARG A 85 -32.61 -26.38 15.58
N GLU A 86 -32.63 -26.84 14.32
CA GLU A 86 -31.49 -26.72 13.41
C GLU A 86 -31.09 -25.25 13.19
N LEU A 87 -32.07 -24.35 13.07
CA LEU A 87 -31.82 -22.91 12.96
C LEU A 87 -31.18 -22.33 14.23
N CYS A 88 -31.56 -22.79 15.43
CA CYS A 88 -30.90 -22.38 16.68
C CYS A 88 -29.43 -22.81 16.69
N GLU A 89 -29.14 -24.07 16.37
CA GLU A 89 -27.78 -24.61 16.33
C GLU A 89 -26.91 -23.88 15.28
N LEU A 90 -27.48 -23.58 14.11
CA LEU A 90 -26.81 -22.80 13.06
C LEU A 90 -26.50 -21.36 13.49
N ILE A 91 -27.43 -20.69 14.18
CA ILE A 91 -27.23 -19.33 14.69
C ILE A 91 -26.12 -19.33 15.75
N GLU A 92 -26.14 -20.26 16.70
CA GLU A 92 -25.12 -20.37 17.74
C GLU A 92 -23.72 -20.66 17.15
N ALA A 93 -23.64 -21.59 16.21
CA ALA A 93 -22.38 -21.91 15.52
C ALA A 93 -21.86 -20.71 14.71
N ALA A 94 -22.74 -19.99 14.01
CA ALA A 94 -22.36 -18.79 13.24
C ALA A 94 -21.89 -17.65 14.17
N GLN A 95 -22.53 -17.47 15.33
CA GLN A 95 -22.10 -16.50 16.34
C GLN A 95 -20.71 -16.85 16.91
N ALA A 96 -20.46 -18.12 17.22
CA ALA A 96 -19.15 -18.57 17.66
C ALA A 96 -18.06 -18.34 16.59
N ALA A 97 -18.37 -18.60 15.32
CA ALA A 97 -17.47 -18.33 14.19
C ALA A 97 -17.16 -16.84 14.03
N ILE A 98 -18.15 -15.95 14.23
CA ILE A 98 -17.92 -14.50 14.25
C ILE A 98 -16.96 -14.11 15.37
N SER A 99 -17.18 -14.57 16.61
CA SER A 99 -16.31 -14.27 17.74
C SER A 99 -14.88 -14.79 17.52
N GLN A 100 -14.72 -15.97 16.93
CA GLN A 100 -13.41 -16.51 16.57
C GLN A 100 -12.71 -15.64 15.52
N SER A 101 -13.43 -15.21 14.48
CA SER A 101 -12.90 -14.33 13.44
C SER A 101 -12.49 -12.95 13.99
N GLU A 102 -13.25 -12.37 14.93
CA GLU A 102 -12.88 -11.13 15.61
C GLU A 102 -11.59 -11.31 16.43
N GLN A 103 -11.43 -12.45 17.10
CA GLN A 103 -10.21 -12.74 17.86
C GLN A 103 -9.00 -12.91 16.94
N GLN A 104 -9.17 -13.56 15.79
CA GLN A 104 -8.11 -13.69 14.77
C GLN A 104 -7.69 -12.33 14.23
N GLU A 105 -8.64 -11.44 13.92
CA GLU A 105 -8.32 -10.08 13.49
C GLU A 105 -7.50 -9.34 14.55
N LYS A 106 -7.88 -9.41 15.83
CA LYS A 106 -7.11 -8.77 16.91
C LYS A 106 -5.67 -9.27 16.98
N GLN A 107 -5.45 -10.57 16.73
CA GLN A 107 -4.11 -11.17 16.70
C GLN A 107 -3.26 -10.69 15.51
N LEU A 108 -3.89 -10.25 14.41
CA LEU A 108 -3.23 -9.79 13.19
C LEU A 108 -2.90 -8.29 13.18
N ILE A 109 -3.51 -7.49 14.07
CA ILE A 109 -3.28 -6.04 14.13
C ILE A 109 -1.81 -5.70 14.42
N LEU A 110 -1.22 -6.28 15.47
CA LEU A 110 0.17 -5.99 15.83
C LEU A 110 1.17 -6.45 14.73
N PRO A 111 1.04 -7.67 14.16
CA PRO A 111 1.80 -8.07 12.97
C PRO A 111 1.68 -7.08 11.80
N LEU A 112 0.49 -6.55 11.52
CA LEU A 112 0.29 -5.56 10.47
C LEU A 112 1.06 -4.26 10.76
N ASP A 113 1.02 -3.77 12.01
CA ASP A 113 1.75 -2.57 12.42
C ASP A 113 3.27 -2.75 12.32
N ASP A 114 3.78 -3.93 12.68
CA ASP A 114 5.20 -4.24 12.56
C ASP A 114 5.63 -4.38 11.10
N ALA A 115 4.80 -4.98 10.25
CA ALA A 115 5.01 -5.02 8.80
C ALA A 115 5.02 -3.60 8.20
N HIS A 116 4.12 -2.71 8.64
CA HIS A 116 4.14 -1.29 8.24
C HIS A 116 5.45 -0.59 8.58
N LYS A 117 5.99 -0.81 9.79
CA LYS A 117 7.27 -0.23 10.20
C LYS A 117 8.41 -0.77 9.33
N ALA A 118 8.43 -2.08 9.07
CA ALA A 118 9.44 -2.72 8.22
C ALA A 118 9.40 -2.19 6.77
N VAL A 119 8.20 -2.05 6.19
CA VAL A 119 8.00 -1.43 4.86
C VAL A 119 8.44 0.03 4.86
N SER A 120 8.10 0.80 5.90
CA SER A 120 8.52 2.21 6.00
C SER A 120 10.04 2.35 6.05
N MET A 121 10.72 1.52 6.85
CA MET A 121 12.17 1.54 6.98
C MET A 121 12.86 1.10 5.69
N SER A 122 12.42 -0.02 5.09
CA SER A 122 12.98 -0.51 3.82
C SER A 122 12.77 0.48 2.68
N ARG A 123 11.60 1.14 2.62
CA ARG A 123 11.35 2.23 1.66
C ARG A 123 12.33 3.37 1.82
N ALA A 124 12.60 3.80 3.05
CA ALA A 124 13.57 4.88 3.32
C ALA A 124 14.97 4.53 2.77
N PHE A 125 15.42 3.29 2.94
CA PHE A 125 16.69 2.83 2.37
C PHE A 125 16.69 2.84 0.84
N VAL A 126 15.59 2.45 0.19
CA VAL A 126 15.46 2.52 -1.27
C VAL A 126 15.49 3.97 -1.76
N VAL A 127 14.77 4.88 -1.09
CA VAL A 127 14.79 6.32 -1.41
C VAL A 127 16.21 6.87 -1.33
N SER A 128 16.91 6.63 -0.21
CA SER A 128 18.27 7.14 -0.03
C SER A 128 19.27 6.53 -1.01
N GLY A 129 19.15 5.24 -1.31
CA GLY A 129 20.02 4.58 -2.28
C GLY A 129 19.80 5.11 -3.71
N TYR A 130 18.53 5.28 -4.10
CA TYR A 130 18.19 5.83 -5.41
C TYR A 130 18.59 7.30 -5.56
N ALA A 131 18.40 8.12 -4.51
CA ALA A 131 18.86 9.51 -4.51
C ALA A 131 20.37 9.61 -4.75
N LYS A 132 21.15 8.72 -4.12
CA LYS A 132 22.59 8.68 -4.31
C LYS A 132 22.99 8.28 -5.74
N GLU A 133 22.33 7.30 -6.34
CA GLU A 133 22.58 6.94 -7.75
C GLU A 133 22.29 8.13 -8.69
N LEU A 134 21.19 8.85 -8.46
CA LEU A 134 20.88 10.07 -9.23
C LEU A 134 21.92 11.18 -9.02
N GLU A 135 22.42 11.35 -7.80
CA GLU A 135 23.50 12.28 -7.49
C GLU A 135 24.82 11.90 -8.19
N ASP A 136 25.11 10.60 -8.31
CA ASP A 136 26.30 10.08 -8.99
C ASP A 136 26.23 10.28 -10.52
N GLU A 137 25.02 10.33 -11.11
CA GLU A 137 24.81 10.63 -12.53
C GLU A 137 24.91 12.13 -12.86
N LEU A 138 24.61 13.00 -11.89
CA LEU A 138 24.56 14.46 -12.06
C LEU A 138 25.84 15.06 -12.66
N PRO A 139 27.08 14.68 -12.27
CA PRO A 139 28.30 15.23 -12.84
C PRO A 139 28.45 14.94 -14.34
N ALA A 140 28.01 13.77 -14.81
CA ALA A 140 28.08 13.42 -16.22
C ALA A 140 27.11 14.28 -17.05
N ILE A 141 25.90 14.48 -16.54
CA ILE A 141 24.88 15.36 -17.13
C ILE A 141 25.38 16.81 -17.18
N ILE A 142 25.92 17.32 -16.08
CA ILE A 142 26.49 18.68 -15.98
C ILE A 142 27.61 18.85 -17.01
N LYS A 143 28.50 17.86 -17.15
CA LYS A 143 29.59 17.90 -18.14
C LYS A 143 29.05 18.00 -19.57
N ALA A 144 27.98 17.29 -19.91
CA ALA A 144 27.34 17.34 -21.23
C ALA A 144 26.59 18.67 -21.48
N LEU A 145 26.06 19.30 -20.43
CA LEU A 145 25.36 20.59 -20.51
C LEU A 145 26.29 21.80 -20.62
N LYS A 146 27.52 21.69 -20.13
CA LYS A 146 28.53 22.76 -20.10
C LYS A 146 28.68 23.56 -21.41
N PRO A 147 28.77 22.96 -22.62
CA PRO A 147 28.85 23.72 -23.87
C PRO A 147 27.57 24.53 -24.18
N LYS A 148 26.37 24.00 -23.90
CA LYS A 148 25.10 24.71 -24.11
C LYS A 148 24.94 25.89 -23.14
N LEU A 149 25.49 25.76 -21.94
CA LEU A 149 25.52 26.84 -20.95
C LEU A 149 26.44 27.99 -21.36
N ALA A 150 27.41 27.76 -22.26
CA ALA A 150 28.30 28.81 -22.75
C ALA A 150 27.56 29.84 -23.63
N ASP A 151 26.64 29.39 -24.49
CA ASP A 151 25.81 30.26 -25.33
C ASP A 151 24.86 31.11 -24.48
N LEU A 152 24.23 30.49 -23.47
CA LEU A 152 23.42 31.21 -22.50
C LEU A 152 24.25 32.24 -21.72
N ALA A 153 25.48 31.90 -21.33
CA ALA A 153 26.37 32.83 -20.65
C ALA A 153 26.72 34.05 -21.53
N ALA A 154 26.95 33.86 -22.82
CA ALA A 154 27.21 34.96 -23.77
C ALA A 154 26.00 35.90 -23.89
N ILE A 155 24.79 35.36 -24.03
CA ILE A 155 23.54 36.14 -24.09
C ILE A 155 23.27 36.86 -22.76
N THR A 156 23.54 36.19 -21.64
CA THR A 156 23.39 36.78 -20.29
C THR A 156 24.37 37.91 -20.07
N HIS A 157 25.61 37.78 -20.55
CA HIS A 157 26.60 38.85 -20.49
C HIS A 157 26.15 40.05 -21.33
N ALA A 158 25.68 39.83 -22.56
CA ALA A 158 25.14 40.90 -23.40
C ALA A 158 23.94 41.61 -22.75
N LYS A 159 23.06 40.87 -22.08
CA LYS A 159 21.93 41.43 -21.32
C LYS A 159 22.39 42.22 -20.09
N GLY A 160 23.45 41.77 -19.41
CA GLY A 160 24.08 42.51 -18.31
C GLY A 160 24.80 43.79 -18.75
N CYS A 161 24.98 44.04 -20.04
CA CYS A 161 25.44 45.33 -20.55
C CYS A 161 24.30 46.37 -20.64
N THR A 162 23.04 45.94 -20.70
CA THR A 162 21.86 46.81 -20.80
C THR A 162 21.03 46.87 -19.51
N THR A 163 21.30 45.96 -18.58
CA THR A 163 20.65 45.84 -17.27
C THR A 163 21.68 45.50 -16.22
N ASP A 164 21.32 45.59 -14.94
CA ASP A 164 22.22 45.14 -13.86
C ASP A 164 22.58 43.65 -14.00
N ARG A 165 23.82 43.29 -13.67
CA ARG A 165 24.35 41.92 -13.76
C ARG A 165 23.47 40.91 -13.01
N GLN A 166 22.97 41.27 -11.84
CA GLN A 166 22.13 40.42 -11.00
C GLN A 166 20.74 40.23 -11.60
N ALA A 167 20.20 41.27 -12.25
CA ALA A 167 18.95 41.17 -13.01
C ALA A 167 19.11 40.27 -14.26
N ALA A 168 20.22 40.38 -14.98
CA ALA A 168 20.52 39.52 -16.12
C ALA A 168 20.69 38.04 -15.71
N LEU A 169 21.39 37.77 -14.59
CA LEU A 169 21.50 36.42 -14.01
C LEU A 169 20.15 35.87 -13.53
N GLY A 170 19.33 36.70 -12.90
CA GLY A 170 17.97 36.33 -12.47
C GLY A 170 17.06 35.95 -13.64
N TRP A 171 17.16 36.68 -14.77
CA TRP A 171 16.47 36.34 -16.00
C TRP A 171 16.93 35.00 -16.58
N ALA A 172 18.25 34.80 -16.72
CA ALA A 172 18.79 33.56 -17.28
C ALA A 172 18.42 32.32 -16.43
N ARG A 173 18.44 32.47 -15.09
CA ARG A 173 17.99 31.42 -14.17
C ARG A 173 16.51 31.09 -14.37
N THR A 174 15.66 32.11 -14.52
CA THR A 174 14.22 31.91 -14.75
C THR A 174 13.95 31.15 -16.05
N GLU A 175 14.65 31.47 -17.14
CA GLU A 175 14.47 30.77 -18.42
C GLU A 175 15.00 29.33 -18.37
N LEU A 176 16.10 29.07 -17.65
CA LEU A 176 16.57 27.70 -17.39
C LEU A 176 15.57 26.89 -16.57
N LEU A 177 14.96 27.48 -15.53
CA LEU A 177 13.93 26.82 -14.74
C LEU A 177 12.71 26.46 -15.60
N LYS A 178 12.23 27.40 -16.44
CA LYS A 178 11.12 27.11 -17.36
C LYS A 178 11.43 25.98 -18.34
N ALA A 179 12.64 25.97 -18.90
CA ALA A 179 13.06 24.92 -19.81
C ALA A 179 13.14 23.55 -19.10
N LEU A 180 13.59 23.54 -17.84
CA LEU A 180 13.61 22.34 -17.01
C LEU A 180 12.19 21.84 -16.71
N ASP A 181 11.28 22.73 -16.30
CA ASP A 181 9.88 22.40 -16.02
C ASP A 181 9.19 21.79 -17.24
N GLN A 182 9.39 22.38 -18.42
CA GLN A 182 8.86 21.85 -19.68
C GLN A 182 9.44 20.47 -20.02
N ALA A 183 10.74 20.27 -19.80
CA ALA A 183 11.38 18.98 -20.02
C ALA A 183 10.85 17.90 -19.05
N MET A 184 10.60 18.26 -17.79
CA MET A 184 10.05 17.34 -16.78
C MET A 184 8.63 16.87 -17.14
N VAL A 185 7.77 17.79 -17.62
CA VAL A 185 6.41 17.44 -18.07
C VAL A 185 6.43 16.48 -19.26
N ASN A 186 7.32 16.72 -20.23
CA ASN A 186 7.45 15.85 -21.40
C ASN A 186 8.07 14.49 -21.06
N HIS A 187 8.96 14.43 -20.05
CA HIS A 187 9.54 13.18 -19.57
C HIS A 187 8.56 12.31 -18.76
N GLN A 188 7.53 12.89 -18.13
CA GLN A 188 6.49 12.11 -17.43
C GLN A 188 5.81 11.09 -18.34
N VAL A 189 5.61 11.43 -19.63
CA VAL A 189 4.98 10.56 -20.63
C VAL A 189 5.91 9.44 -21.12
N ALA A 190 7.22 9.70 -21.19
CA ALA A 190 8.21 8.69 -21.61
C ALA A 190 8.71 7.80 -20.45
N ALA A 191 8.57 8.27 -19.21
CA ALA A 191 9.02 7.54 -18.03
C ALA A 191 8.21 6.26 -17.78
N GLU A 192 6.94 6.18 -18.19
CA GLU A 192 6.09 4.99 -18.01
C GLU A 192 6.66 3.72 -18.67
N GLU A 193 7.41 3.85 -19.76
CA GLU A 193 7.96 2.71 -20.52
C GLU A 193 9.35 2.24 -20.04
N ASN A 194 10.09 3.05 -19.26
CA ASN A 194 11.47 2.78 -18.82
C ASN A 194 11.68 3.07 -17.31
N GLN A 195 10.74 2.66 -16.46
CA GLN A 195 10.83 2.91 -15.02
C GLN A 195 11.92 2.05 -14.36
N SER A 196 12.91 2.69 -13.74
CA SER A 196 13.89 2.02 -12.86
C SER A 196 13.20 1.14 -11.82
N ALA A 197 13.78 -0.01 -11.48
CA ALA A 197 13.25 -0.92 -10.46
C ALA A 197 13.05 -0.22 -9.09
N ALA A 198 13.89 0.77 -8.79
CA ALA A 198 13.76 1.62 -7.60
C ALA A 198 12.51 2.50 -7.67
N TYR A 199 12.26 3.12 -8.82
CA TYR A 199 11.07 3.93 -9.04
C TYR A 199 9.80 3.08 -8.92
N GLN A 200 9.76 1.93 -9.59
CA GLN A 200 8.63 0.98 -9.50
C GLN A 200 8.37 0.53 -8.06
N ALA A 201 9.41 0.27 -7.28
CA ALA A 201 9.27 -0.08 -5.87
C ALA A 201 8.67 1.09 -5.06
N LEU A 202 9.13 2.31 -5.30
CA LEU A 202 8.67 3.50 -4.57
C LEU A 202 7.24 3.92 -4.91
N THR A 203 6.71 3.53 -6.06
CA THR A 203 5.32 3.79 -6.48
C THR A 203 4.34 2.71 -6.03
N MET A 204 4.81 1.60 -5.47
CA MET A 204 3.91 0.55 -4.95
C MET A 204 2.96 1.12 -3.89
N PRO A 205 1.68 0.72 -3.92
CA PRO A 205 0.69 1.24 -2.99
C PRO A 205 1.04 0.81 -1.57
N THR A 206 1.17 1.77 -0.66
CA THR A 206 1.33 1.48 0.77
C THR A 206 0.00 1.64 1.45
N ILE A 207 -0.38 0.65 2.25
CA ILE A 207 -1.54 0.76 3.13
C ILE A 207 -1.25 1.90 4.15
N PRO A 208 -2.20 2.77 4.48
CA PRO A 208 -2.03 3.75 5.55
C PRO A 208 -1.86 3.03 6.89
N ARG A 209 -1.04 3.57 7.81
CA ARG A 209 -0.95 2.94 9.15
C ARG A 209 -2.32 2.94 9.82
N THR A 210 -2.58 1.95 10.68
CA THR A 210 -3.73 1.95 11.61
C THR A 210 -3.85 3.25 12.41
N SER A 211 -2.71 3.85 12.80
CA SER A 211 -2.65 5.18 13.43
C SER A 211 -3.16 6.31 12.54
N ASP A 212 -2.98 6.20 11.22
CA ASP A 212 -3.44 7.18 10.24
C ASP A 212 -4.92 6.95 9.88
N LEU A 213 -5.42 5.73 10.01
CA LEU A 213 -6.87 5.44 9.94
C LEU A 213 -7.62 5.98 11.17
N LEU A 214 -6.97 6.05 12.34
CA LEU A 214 -7.52 6.71 13.54
C LEU A 214 -7.65 8.23 13.38
N THR A 215 -6.74 8.89 12.66
CA THR A 215 -6.82 10.33 12.39
C THR A 215 -7.87 10.66 11.33
N GLN A 216 -8.18 9.71 10.42
CA GLN A 216 -9.30 9.78 9.47
C GLN A 216 -10.66 9.44 10.08
N CYS A 217 -10.71 8.95 11.33
CA CYS A 217 -11.98 8.81 12.05
C CYS A 217 -12.46 10.19 12.52
N ASP A 218 -13.43 10.77 11.81
CA ASP A 218 -14.08 12.06 12.14
C ASP A 218 -14.82 12.06 13.49
N SER A 219 -15.03 10.89 14.08
CA SER A 219 -15.75 10.70 15.35
C SER A 219 -14.79 10.52 16.52
N PRO A 220 -14.79 11.44 17.51
CA PRO A 220 -13.97 11.31 18.72
C PRO A 220 -14.29 10.02 19.51
N GLY A 221 -15.57 9.64 19.57
CA GLY A 221 -16.01 8.43 20.28
C GLY A 221 -15.60 7.11 19.62
N LYS A 222 -15.58 7.05 18.28
CA LYS A 222 -15.05 5.89 17.54
C LYS A 222 -13.54 5.78 17.72
N ARG A 223 -12.82 6.90 17.61
CA ARG A 223 -11.36 6.98 17.84
C ARG A 223 -10.97 6.48 19.23
N GLN A 224 -11.75 6.82 20.26
CA GLN A 224 -11.47 6.43 21.64
C GLN A 224 -11.77 4.95 21.96
N ARG A 225 -12.76 4.33 21.31
CA ARG A 225 -12.98 2.87 21.40
C ARG A 225 -11.87 2.09 20.70
N LEU A 226 -11.53 2.52 19.49
CA LEU A 226 -10.52 1.88 18.67
C LEU A 226 -9.12 2.01 19.30
N MET A 227 -8.82 3.15 19.96
CA MET A 227 -7.64 3.29 20.83
C MET A 227 -7.65 2.37 22.05
N LYS A 228 -8.80 2.11 22.67
CA LYS A 228 -8.88 1.16 23.80
C LYS A 228 -8.69 -0.28 23.33
N GLU A 229 -9.22 -0.62 22.17
CA GLU A 229 -9.10 -1.96 21.58
C GLU A 229 -7.69 -2.26 21.05
N LEU A 230 -6.95 -1.23 20.61
CA LEU A 230 -5.54 -1.34 20.19
C LEU A 230 -4.55 -1.42 21.37
N ASN A 231 -4.93 -0.91 22.55
CA ASN A 231 -4.07 -0.85 23.74
C ASN A 231 -4.45 -1.90 24.82
N ALA A 232 -5.39 -2.79 24.54
CA ALA A 232 -5.85 -3.87 25.42
C ALA A 232 -5.30 -5.22 24.94
#